data_AF-A0A4U8SPX0-F1
#
_entry.id   AF-A0A4U8SPX0-F1
#
_cell.length_a   1.000
_cell.length_b   1.000
_cell.length_c   1.000
_cell.angle_alpha   90.00
_cell.angle_beta   90.00
_cell.angle_gamma   90.00
#
_symmetry.space_group_name_H-M   'P 1'
#
loop_
_entity.id
_entity.type
_entity.pdbx_description
1 polymer ?
#
loop_
_entity_poly.entity_id
_entity_poly.type
_entity_poly.pdbx_seq_one_letter_code
_entity_poly.pdbx_strand_id
1 'polypeptide(L)'
;MITQESIEALKNQLDIVEVVSHYIEVKKMGSSYKACCPFHQEKTPSFVLNSNKGYFHCFGCGVSGDTIKFVMDYEKLNYIEALEKLAQFYNVTLQYTEKFKKTDDFKILNFMNEYYQSMLNSEVESYIKGRGITTETKSLFELGYAPQNHEIMAHLQRNFINLQDALNVGILGSDIENGAKRYYARLTQRLIFPIRSAQNKIIGFGGRTLGNHPAKYINSPQTKLFNKSQVLYGYPQAKESIYRLGEIIITEGYLDVLMLHQAGFTNAVATLGTTLTHEHLPLLAKGNPKVILAFDGDNAGINAAFKAASLLSLANKEGGVVLFDNGLDPADMVKNGEIQNLKNLFSAPIPLIDYVLGTILSRFDLKNAVQKDTCLKESLVFLHQLSPVIQEEYKVWLAQRLNLPAHLIKTQYKKESFSTNPAYQNSQNTQNDFYGLAEKIIIKSILEDMSLLDFVLNYLEPQMFHSEAIAYQKLLQGDLESSELIGILLDSKIKPQNKENLKQQIIMILYRHYDAQRKSLLQNNSLTLREKSFLIRKYQKYLEDLKKGELALYESVSTF
;
A
#
# COMPACT_ATOMS: atom_id res chain seq x y z
N MET A 1 13.76 6.63 26.58
CA MET A 1 14.64 7.44 25.70
C MET A 1 16.05 7.34 26.26
N ILE A 2 17.12 7.47 25.46
CA ILE A 2 18.50 7.51 26.01
C ILE A 2 18.59 8.78 26.89
N THR A 3 19.17 8.69 28.09
CA THR A 3 19.32 9.86 28.97
C THR A 3 20.18 10.91 28.28
N GLN A 4 19.84 12.18 28.45
CA GLN A 4 20.59 13.27 27.83
C GLN A 4 22.07 13.25 28.26
N GLU A 5 22.32 12.95 29.53
CA GLU A 5 23.65 12.75 30.10
C GLU A 5 24.44 11.64 29.37
N SER A 6 23.78 10.53 29.04
CA SER A 6 24.43 9.42 28.31
C SER A 6 24.70 9.75 26.84
N ILE A 7 23.85 10.56 26.21
CA ILE A 7 24.08 11.05 24.84
C ILE A 7 25.30 11.99 24.84
N GLU A 8 25.38 12.90 25.80
CA GLU A 8 26.50 13.84 25.93
C GLU A 8 27.81 13.12 26.26
N ALA A 9 27.77 12.13 27.16
CA ALA A 9 28.92 11.30 27.47
C ALA A 9 29.45 10.56 26.22
N LEU A 10 28.56 9.98 25.40
CA LEU A 10 28.96 9.36 24.14
C LEU A 10 29.54 10.40 23.17
N LYS A 11 28.86 11.54 22.96
CA LYS A 11 29.31 12.61 22.05
C LYS A 11 30.72 13.12 22.38
N ASN A 12 31.06 13.20 23.66
CA ASN A 12 32.39 13.64 24.12
C ASN A 12 33.51 12.63 23.82
N GLN A 13 33.18 11.38 23.50
CA GLN A 13 34.15 10.34 23.13
C GLN A 13 34.28 10.14 21.62
N LEU A 14 33.34 10.65 20.82
CA LEU A 14 33.34 10.44 19.38
C LEU A 14 34.49 11.21 18.71
N ASP A 15 35.37 10.49 18.02
CA ASP A 15 36.28 11.07 17.03
C ASP A 15 35.70 10.83 15.63
N ILE A 16 35.33 11.92 14.95
CA ILE A 16 34.78 11.86 13.60
C ILE A 16 35.75 11.21 12.61
N VAL A 17 37.05 11.39 12.79
CA VAL A 17 38.06 10.83 11.88
C VAL A 17 38.14 9.33 12.06
N GLU A 18 38.15 8.85 13.30
CA GLU A 18 38.15 7.42 13.62
C GLU A 18 36.90 6.72 13.06
N VAL A 19 35.72 7.26 13.36
CA VAL A 19 34.45 6.70 12.90
C VAL A 19 34.38 6.67 11.38
N VAL A 20 34.67 7.78 10.70
CA VAL A 20 34.59 7.84 9.23
C VAL A 20 35.65 6.94 8.58
N SER A 21 36.85 6.83 9.16
CA SER A 21 37.91 5.95 8.66
C SER A 21 37.55 4.46 8.73
N HIS A 22 36.55 4.09 9.54
CA HIS A 22 36.00 2.73 9.56
C HIS A 22 35.21 2.39 8.28
N TYR A 23 34.66 3.40 7.59
CA TYR A 23 33.80 3.22 6.42
C TYR A 23 34.50 3.52 5.09
N ILE A 24 35.37 4.54 5.08
CA ILE A 24 36.03 5.02 3.86
C ILE A 24 37.50 5.35 4.13
N GLU A 25 38.32 5.34 3.08
CA GLU A 25 39.72 5.73 3.20
C GLU A 25 39.84 7.26 3.39
N VAL A 26 40.41 7.66 4.53
CA VAL A 26 40.61 9.06 4.91
C VAL A 26 42.11 9.39 4.89
N LYS A 27 42.48 10.51 4.26
CA LYS A 27 43.88 10.99 4.17
C LYS A 27 44.06 12.29 4.94
N LYS A 28 45.13 12.37 5.74
CA LYS A 28 45.50 13.59 6.46
C LYS A 28 46.10 14.62 5.49
N MET A 29 45.58 15.85 5.53
CA MET A 29 46.05 16.99 4.73
C MET A 29 46.20 18.22 5.62
N GLY A 30 47.41 18.42 6.14
CA GLY A 30 47.70 19.50 7.09
C GLY A 30 46.92 19.31 8.40
N SER A 31 46.11 20.31 8.76
CA SER A 31 45.28 20.30 9.98
C SER A 31 43.90 19.65 9.80
N SER A 32 43.54 19.23 8.59
CA SER A 32 42.24 18.60 8.27
C SER A 32 42.45 17.23 7.63
N TYR A 33 41.37 16.46 7.52
CA TYR A 33 41.39 15.18 6.81
C TYR A 33 40.46 15.25 5.60
N LYS A 34 40.81 14.54 4.51
CA LYS A 34 40.02 14.51 3.27
C LYS A 34 39.75 13.09 2.80
N ALA A 35 38.60 12.89 2.16
CA ALA A 35 38.20 11.66 1.48
C ALA A 35 37.37 11.98 0.23
N CYS A 36 37.12 10.97 -0.61
CA CYS A 36 36.04 11.06 -1.59
C CYS A 36 34.70 10.90 -0.85
N CYS A 37 33.72 11.71 -1.21
CA CYS A 37 32.42 11.73 -0.56
C CYS A 37 31.66 10.42 -0.82
N PRO A 38 31.15 9.75 0.22
CA PRO A 38 30.36 8.54 0.03
C PRO A 38 28.91 8.81 -0.40
N PHE A 39 28.47 10.07 -0.34
CA PHE A 39 27.07 10.46 -0.58
C PHE A 39 26.81 10.91 -2.01
N HIS A 40 27.84 11.08 -2.83
CA HIS A 40 27.74 11.34 -4.25
C HIS A 40 28.98 10.83 -4.96
N GLN A 41 28.89 10.62 -6.28
CA GLN A 41 29.98 10.02 -7.03
C GLN A 41 30.99 11.08 -7.51
N GLU A 42 32.24 10.99 -7.06
CA GLU A 42 33.33 11.87 -7.46
C GLU A 42 34.67 11.13 -7.57
N LYS A 43 35.66 11.76 -8.25
CA LYS A 43 37.03 11.22 -8.40
C LYS A 43 38.07 12.00 -7.60
N THR A 44 37.75 13.23 -7.19
CA THR A 44 38.64 14.11 -6.45
C THR A 44 38.12 14.29 -5.03
N PRO A 45 38.94 14.13 -3.97
CA PRO A 45 38.47 14.27 -2.59
C PRO A 45 37.87 15.65 -2.28
N SER A 46 36.54 15.73 -2.13
CA SER A 46 35.85 16.96 -1.68
C SER A 46 35.24 16.84 -0.28
N PHE A 47 35.29 15.67 0.34
CA PHE A 47 34.79 15.41 1.68
C PHE A 47 35.86 15.76 2.71
N VAL A 48 35.62 16.79 3.53
CA VAL A 48 36.58 17.29 4.53
C VAL A 48 36.07 17.01 5.93
N LEU A 49 36.91 16.42 6.76
CA LEU A 49 36.66 16.18 8.19
C LEU A 49 37.47 17.15 9.03
N ASN A 50 36.80 17.77 10.01
CA ASN A 50 37.45 18.58 11.03
C ASN A 50 37.44 17.83 12.36
N SER A 51 38.58 17.23 12.71
CA SER A 51 38.73 16.47 13.96
C SER A 51 38.46 17.34 15.20
N ASN A 52 39.00 18.57 15.25
CA ASN A 52 38.86 19.46 16.40
C ASN A 52 37.42 19.92 16.66
N LYS A 53 36.61 20.06 15.60
CA LYS A 53 35.23 20.55 15.69
C LYS A 53 34.19 19.42 15.53
N GLY A 54 34.60 18.18 15.32
CA GLY A 54 33.72 17.00 15.25
C GLY A 54 32.69 17.02 14.11
N TYR A 55 32.95 17.70 12.99
CA TYR A 55 32.02 17.78 11.86
C TYR A 55 32.69 17.52 10.52
N PHE A 56 31.88 17.12 9.53
CA PHE A 56 32.27 16.96 8.14
C PHE A 56 31.54 17.95 7.23
N HIS A 57 32.16 18.26 6.10
CA HIS A 57 31.52 19.00 5.02
C HIS A 57 32.06 18.52 3.67
N CYS A 58 31.16 18.24 2.73
CA CYS A 58 31.50 17.96 1.34
C CYS A 58 31.40 19.22 0.48
N PHE A 59 32.51 19.65 -0.12
CA PHE A 59 32.52 20.80 -1.03
C PHE A 59 31.96 20.50 -2.43
N GLY A 60 31.75 19.22 -2.77
CA GLY A 60 31.11 18.80 -4.02
C GLY A 60 29.59 18.88 -3.99
N CYS A 61 28.94 18.19 -3.03
CA CYS A 61 27.49 18.08 -2.96
C CYS A 61 26.84 18.86 -1.80
N GLY A 62 27.62 19.55 -0.97
CA GLY A 62 27.13 20.41 0.13
C GLY A 62 26.64 19.66 1.38
N VAL A 63 26.69 18.33 1.41
CA VAL A 63 26.29 17.56 2.59
C VAL A 63 27.25 17.84 3.75
N SER A 64 26.68 18.08 4.93
CA SER A 64 27.41 18.37 6.16
C SER A 64 26.68 17.84 7.39
N GLY A 65 27.43 17.58 8.44
CA GLY A 65 26.92 16.98 9.67
C GLY A 65 28.01 16.65 10.66
N ASP A 66 27.60 16.18 11.82
CA ASP A 66 28.48 15.61 12.84
C ASP A 66 28.70 14.09 12.60
N THR A 67 29.48 13.47 13.47
CA THR A 67 29.76 12.03 13.45
C THR A 67 28.48 11.17 13.44
N ILE A 68 27.45 11.57 14.20
CA ILE A 68 26.19 10.81 14.29
C ILE A 68 25.44 10.90 12.97
N LYS A 69 25.33 12.11 12.41
CA LYS A 69 24.69 12.34 11.11
C LYS A 69 25.37 11.58 9.99
N PHE A 70 26.71 11.48 10.01
CA PHE A 70 27.44 10.66 9.04
C PHE A 70 26.96 9.20 9.07
N VAL A 71 26.92 8.58 10.25
CA VAL A 71 26.49 7.18 10.42
C VAL A 71 25.03 7.00 10.02
N MET A 72 24.14 7.93 10.40
CA MET A 72 22.74 7.93 9.98
C MET A 72 22.60 7.95 8.45
N ASP A 73 23.27 8.89 7.79
CA ASP A 73 23.14 9.09 6.35
C ASP A 73 23.81 7.97 5.55
N TYR A 74 24.92 7.41 6.05
CA TYR A 74 25.68 6.33 5.40
C TYR A 74 24.95 4.99 5.52
N GLU A 75 24.49 4.63 6.72
CA GLU A 75 23.84 3.33 6.98
C GLU A 75 22.31 3.36 6.90
N LYS A 76 21.71 4.53 6.65
CA LYS A 76 20.25 4.73 6.61
C LYS A 76 19.57 4.39 7.95
N LEU A 77 20.25 4.75 9.04
CA LEU A 77 19.78 4.57 10.41
C LEU A 77 19.05 5.80 10.93
N ASN A 78 18.09 5.59 11.83
CA ASN A 78 17.52 6.68 12.61
C ASN A 78 18.48 7.11 13.75
N TYR A 79 18.21 8.26 14.38
CA TYR A 79 19.10 8.85 15.39
C TYR A 79 19.42 7.91 16.57
N ILE A 80 18.45 7.11 17.03
CA ILE A 80 18.64 6.19 18.16
C ILE A 80 19.50 5.00 17.73
N GLU A 81 19.22 4.41 16.58
CA GLU A 81 20.03 3.31 16.02
C GLU A 81 21.48 3.75 15.80
N ALA A 82 21.70 4.97 15.32
CA ALA A 82 23.04 5.54 15.14
C ALA A 82 23.78 5.72 16.49
N LEU A 83 23.08 6.19 17.53
CA LEU A 83 23.65 6.28 18.89
C LEU A 83 24.00 4.91 19.45
N GLU A 84 23.14 3.91 19.30
CA GLU A 84 23.40 2.54 19.77
C GLU A 84 24.59 1.90 19.05
N LYS A 85 24.70 2.11 17.74
CA LYS A 85 25.83 1.60 16.95
C LYS A 85 27.14 2.26 17.33
N LEU A 86 27.14 3.58 17.51
CA LEU A 86 28.31 4.31 17.99
C LEU A 86 28.69 3.90 19.42
N ALA A 87 27.71 3.70 20.30
CA ALA A 87 27.96 3.20 21.64
C ALA A 87 28.59 1.80 21.63
N GLN A 88 28.12 0.90 20.75
CA GLN A 88 28.74 -0.41 20.56
C GLN A 88 30.16 -0.29 20.01
N PHE A 89 30.39 0.60 19.05
CA PHE A 89 31.71 0.83 18.45
C PHE A 89 32.74 1.32 19.48
N TYR A 90 32.33 2.21 20.38
CA TYR A 90 33.16 2.72 21.49
C TYR A 90 33.08 1.87 22.77
N ASN A 91 32.36 0.75 22.75
CA ASN A 91 32.12 -0.10 23.92
C ASN A 91 31.54 0.67 25.14
N VAL A 92 30.69 1.66 24.88
CA VAL A 92 29.98 2.48 25.88
C VAL A 92 28.58 1.89 26.11
N THR A 93 28.18 1.77 27.38
CA THR A 93 26.80 1.38 27.72
C THR A 93 25.92 2.62 27.81
N LEU A 94 24.92 2.73 26.93
CA LEU A 94 23.95 3.82 26.99
C LEU A 94 22.99 3.65 28.17
N GLN A 95 22.75 4.74 28.91
CA GLN A 95 21.72 4.79 29.93
C GLN A 95 20.41 5.28 29.33
N TYR A 96 19.29 4.74 29.79
CA TYR A 96 17.97 5.06 29.30
C TYR A 96 17.12 5.55 30.46
N THR A 97 16.33 6.61 30.24
CA THR A 97 15.26 6.97 31.18
C THR A 97 14.30 5.78 31.29
N GLU A 98 13.92 5.40 32.51
CA GLU A 98 13.05 4.25 32.75
C GLU A 98 11.70 4.41 32.04
N LYS A 99 11.62 3.88 30.81
CA LYS A 99 10.61 2.94 30.34
C LYS A 99 10.92 2.48 28.90
N PHE A 100 10.97 1.15 28.77
CA PHE A 100 10.96 0.32 27.56
C PHE A 100 12.16 0.43 26.62
N LYS A 101 13.11 -0.51 26.78
CA LYS A 101 13.81 -1.10 25.63
C LYS A 101 12.72 -1.50 24.63
N LYS A 102 12.65 -0.81 23.50
CA LYS A 102 11.80 -1.25 22.40
C LYS A 102 12.46 -2.50 21.85
N THR A 103 11.97 -3.66 22.25
CA THR A 103 12.39 -4.91 21.64
C THR A 103 12.11 -4.76 20.15
N ASP A 104 13.07 -5.09 19.29
CA ASP A 104 12.85 -5.10 17.84
C ASP A 104 11.66 -6.02 17.57
N ASP A 105 10.53 -5.45 17.11
CA ASP A 105 9.26 -6.15 16.90
C ASP A 105 9.46 -7.44 16.07
N PHE A 106 10.41 -7.42 15.12
CA PHE A 106 10.78 -8.57 14.31
C PHE A 106 11.49 -9.67 15.11
N LYS A 107 12.26 -9.33 16.15
CA LYS A 107 12.92 -10.32 17.02
C LYS A 107 11.90 -11.12 17.82
N ILE A 108 10.83 -10.49 18.32
CA ILE A 108 9.76 -11.21 19.03
C ILE A 108 9.09 -12.20 18.08
N LEU A 109 8.77 -11.77 16.85
CA LEU A 109 8.14 -12.63 15.86
C LEU A 109 9.05 -13.80 15.44
N ASN A 110 10.35 -13.56 15.22
CA ASN A 110 11.30 -14.63 14.92
C ASN A 110 11.48 -15.60 16.10
N PHE A 111 11.61 -15.07 17.32
CA PHE A 111 11.68 -15.87 18.54
C PHE A 111 10.45 -16.78 18.70
N MET A 112 9.25 -16.23 18.46
CA MET A 112 8.02 -17.03 18.51
C MET A 112 7.94 -18.05 17.37
N ASN A 113 8.46 -17.73 16.17
CA ASN A 113 8.51 -18.67 15.06
C ASN A 113 9.39 -19.90 15.36
N GLU A 114 10.58 -19.66 15.93
CA GLU A 114 11.49 -20.74 16.38
C GLU A 114 10.81 -21.61 17.45
N TYR A 115 10.13 -20.98 18.40
CA TYR A 115 9.36 -21.70 19.40
C TYR A 115 8.26 -22.55 18.76
N TYR A 116 7.45 -22.00 17.86
CA TYR A 116 6.39 -22.77 17.19
C TYR A 116 6.94 -23.95 16.37
N GLN A 117 8.05 -23.79 15.65
CA GLN A 117 8.69 -24.89 14.94
C GLN A 117 9.15 -26.00 15.91
N SER A 118 9.65 -25.63 17.09
CA SER A 118 10.07 -26.59 18.13
C SER A 118 8.92 -27.35 18.79
N MET A 119 7.69 -26.86 18.67
CA MET A 119 6.48 -27.44 19.27
C MET A 119 5.75 -28.43 18.35
N LEU A 120 6.27 -28.71 17.15
CA LEU A 120 5.75 -29.78 16.30
C LEU A 120 5.87 -31.13 17.03
N ASN A 121 4.74 -31.80 17.21
CA ASN A 121 4.66 -33.12 17.84
C ASN A 121 4.17 -34.18 16.83
N SER A 122 4.14 -35.45 17.25
CA SER A 122 3.78 -36.57 16.36
C SER A 122 2.36 -36.46 15.76
N GLU A 123 1.40 -35.90 16.50
CA GLU A 123 0.04 -35.67 16.01
C GLU A 123 0.03 -34.61 14.89
N VAL A 124 0.71 -33.49 15.11
CA VAL A 124 0.81 -32.40 14.13
C VAL A 124 1.56 -32.87 12.88
N GLU A 125 2.66 -33.61 13.04
CA GLU A 125 3.42 -34.18 11.93
C GLU A 125 2.56 -35.17 11.12
N SER A 126 1.78 -36.01 11.79
CA SER A 126 0.82 -36.91 11.14
C SER A 126 -0.23 -36.13 10.35
N TYR A 127 -0.73 -35.01 10.89
CA TYR A 127 -1.66 -34.13 10.19
C TYR A 127 -1.04 -33.48 8.94
N ILE A 128 0.17 -32.92 9.06
CA ILE A 128 0.92 -32.32 7.94
C ILE A 128 1.13 -33.36 6.84
N LYS A 129 1.57 -34.57 7.21
CA LYS A 129 1.75 -35.69 6.27
C LYS A 129 0.42 -36.14 5.65
N GLY A 130 -0.66 -36.20 6.42
CA GLY A 130 -2.01 -36.52 5.94
C GLY A 130 -2.58 -35.48 4.97
N ARG A 131 -2.05 -34.25 5.00
CA ARG A 131 -2.31 -33.19 4.02
C ARG A 131 -1.44 -33.28 2.77
N GLY A 132 -0.50 -34.23 2.70
CA GLY A 132 0.41 -34.41 1.57
C GLY A 132 1.58 -33.43 1.56
N ILE A 133 1.81 -32.68 2.64
CA ILE A 133 2.91 -31.72 2.73
C ILE A 133 4.21 -32.48 3.05
N THR A 134 5.21 -32.30 2.19
CA THR A 134 6.55 -32.90 2.34
C THR A 134 7.40 -32.17 3.38
N THR A 135 8.50 -32.81 3.82
CA THR A 135 9.42 -32.20 4.78
C THR A 135 10.12 -30.97 4.20
N GLU A 136 10.41 -30.98 2.89
CA GLU A 136 11.00 -29.88 2.14
C GLU A 136 10.06 -28.67 2.13
N THR A 137 8.77 -28.88 1.78
CA THR A 137 7.76 -27.82 1.82
C THR A 137 7.53 -27.30 3.23
N LYS A 138 7.47 -28.19 4.23
CA LYS A 138 7.37 -27.82 5.65
C LYS A 138 8.50 -26.89 6.07
N SER A 139 9.75 -27.22 5.67
CA SER A 139 10.94 -26.43 5.98
C SER A 139 10.97 -25.10 5.21
N LEU A 140 10.61 -25.10 3.92
CA LEU A 140 10.59 -23.90 3.08
C LEU A 140 9.63 -22.82 3.60
N PHE A 141 8.48 -23.25 4.14
CA PHE A 141 7.47 -22.36 4.71
C PHE A 141 7.54 -22.25 6.24
N GLU A 142 8.54 -22.86 6.88
CA GLU A 142 8.80 -22.80 8.32
C GLU A 142 7.56 -23.11 9.17
N LEU A 143 6.80 -24.15 8.81
CA LEU A 143 5.60 -24.49 9.55
C LEU A 143 5.90 -24.83 11.00
N GLY A 144 5.06 -24.34 11.92
CA GLY A 144 5.17 -24.62 13.35
C GLY A 144 3.83 -25.01 13.96
N TYR A 145 3.82 -25.23 15.27
CA TYR A 145 2.60 -25.47 16.04
C TYR A 145 2.52 -24.51 17.22
N ALA A 146 1.38 -23.85 17.37
CA ALA A 146 1.08 -23.08 18.57
C ALA A 146 0.45 -24.02 19.61
N PRO A 147 1.10 -24.23 20.76
CA PRO A 147 0.57 -25.11 21.81
C PRO A 147 -0.55 -24.40 22.60
N GLN A 148 -0.86 -24.86 23.81
CA GLN A 148 -1.90 -24.24 24.62
C GLN A 148 -1.48 -22.86 25.14
N ASN A 149 -2.48 -22.04 25.53
CA ASN A 149 -2.25 -20.70 26.06
C ASN A 149 -1.22 -20.65 27.20
N HIS A 150 -1.33 -21.56 28.17
CA HIS A 150 -0.46 -21.55 29.35
C HIS A 150 1.01 -21.83 29.00
N GLU A 151 1.27 -22.67 27.99
CA GLU A 151 2.62 -22.98 27.52
C GLU A 151 3.26 -21.78 26.82
N ILE A 152 2.50 -21.10 25.93
CA ILE A 152 2.95 -19.89 25.25
C ILE A 152 3.25 -18.78 26.26
N MET A 153 2.34 -18.56 27.21
CA MET A 153 2.52 -17.55 28.27
C MET A 153 3.76 -17.87 29.14
N ALA A 154 3.95 -19.13 29.53
CA ALA A 154 5.13 -19.55 30.28
C ALA A 154 6.43 -19.39 29.49
N HIS A 155 6.40 -19.65 28.17
CA HIS A 155 7.57 -19.47 27.31
C HIS A 155 7.97 -17.99 27.20
N LEU A 156 7.00 -17.09 27.01
CA LEU A 156 7.25 -15.64 26.99
C LEU A 156 7.84 -15.15 28.33
N GLN A 157 7.28 -15.62 29.46
CA GLN A 157 7.76 -15.25 30.79
C GLN A 157 9.19 -15.75 31.07
N ARG A 158 9.48 -17.03 30.78
CA ARG A 158 10.81 -17.63 30.99
C ARG A 158 11.91 -16.93 30.19
N ASN A 159 11.56 -16.38 29.03
CA ASN A 159 12.49 -15.66 28.16
C ASN A 159 12.42 -14.14 28.33
N PHE A 160 11.77 -13.67 29.40
CA PHE A 160 11.67 -12.25 29.76
C PHE A 160 11.11 -11.36 28.63
N ILE A 161 10.23 -11.91 27.80
CA ILE A 161 9.56 -11.15 26.74
C ILE A 161 8.49 -10.26 27.38
N ASN A 162 8.53 -8.97 27.05
CA ASN A 162 7.53 -8.03 27.51
C ASN A 162 6.15 -8.36 26.90
N LEU A 163 5.13 -8.59 27.75
CA LEU A 163 3.79 -8.96 27.29
C LEU A 163 3.11 -7.85 26.47
N GLN A 164 3.41 -6.59 26.74
CA GLN A 164 2.87 -5.47 25.96
C GLN A 164 3.49 -5.43 24.56
N ASP A 165 4.77 -5.74 24.41
CA ASP A 165 5.41 -5.85 23.10
C ASP A 165 4.84 -7.05 22.32
N ALA A 166 4.67 -8.20 22.97
CA ALA A 166 4.03 -9.38 22.38
C ALA A 166 2.56 -9.12 21.98
N LEU A 167 1.83 -8.28 22.72
CA LEU A 167 0.51 -7.78 22.34
C LEU A 167 0.57 -6.87 21.10
N ASN A 168 1.53 -5.95 21.05
CA ASN A 168 1.68 -4.98 19.95
C ASN A 168 1.98 -5.66 18.60
N VAL A 169 2.75 -6.76 18.61
CA VAL A 169 3.06 -7.55 17.41
C VAL A 169 2.02 -8.64 17.12
N GLY A 170 0.96 -8.74 17.93
CA GLY A 170 -0.19 -9.61 17.67
C GLY A 170 -0.01 -11.08 18.05
N ILE A 171 1.00 -11.42 18.86
CA ILE A 171 1.15 -12.76 19.48
C ILE A 171 0.09 -12.93 20.58
N LEU A 172 -0.07 -11.88 21.40
CA LEU A 172 -1.06 -11.85 22.47
C LEU A 172 -2.32 -11.07 22.08
N GLY A 173 -3.40 -11.39 22.76
CA GLY A 173 -4.61 -10.60 22.91
C GLY A 173 -4.75 -10.19 24.37
N SER A 174 -5.68 -9.28 24.64
CA SER A 174 -6.02 -8.92 26.00
C SER A 174 -7.51 -8.74 26.17
N ASP A 175 -8.01 -9.11 27.34
CA ASP A 175 -9.35 -8.89 27.83
C ASP A 175 -9.31 -8.27 29.23
N ILE A 176 -10.48 -7.91 29.75
CA ILE A 176 -10.66 -7.41 31.11
C ILE A 176 -11.40 -8.49 31.88
N GLU A 177 -10.77 -9.00 32.93
CA GLU A 177 -11.36 -9.99 33.84
C GLU A 177 -11.19 -9.49 35.27
N ASN A 178 -12.29 -9.40 36.02
CA ASN A 178 -12.32 -8.88 37.40
C ASN A 178 -11.64 -7.51 37.57
N GLY A 179 -11.77 -6.62 36.58
CA GLY A 179 -11.18 -5.29 36.58
C GLY A 179 -9.67 -5.24 36.29
N ALA A 180 -9.03 -6.38 36.04
CA ALA A 180 -7.62 -6.48 35.66
C ALA A 180 -7.46 -6.85 34.19
N LYS A 181 -6.42 -6.29 33.54
CA LYS A 181 -6.07 -6.65 32.17
C LYS A 181 -5.43 -8.05 32.16
N ARG A 182 -6.09 -9.00 31.52
CA ARG A 182 -5.56 -10.35 31.32
C ARG A 182 -5.04 -10.47 29.89
N TYR A 183 -3.90 -11.15 29.75
CA TYR A 183 -3.29 -11.46 28.47
C TYR A 183 -3.51 -12.93 28.14
N TYR A 184 -3.73 -13.22 26.86
CA TYR A 184 -3.85 -14.58 26.35
C TYR A 184 -3.21 -14.69 24.96
N ALA A 185 -2.73 -15.87 24.60
CA ALA A 185 -2.21 -16.15 23.26
C ALA A 185 -3.35 -16.18 22.24
N ARG A 186 -3.20 -15.44 21.14
CA ARG A 186 -4.24 -15.39 20.09
C ARG A 186 -4.32 -16.69 19.29
N LEU A 187 -3.17 -17.25 18.97
CA LEU A 187 -3.04 -18.51 18.26
C LEU A 187 -2.73 -19.59 19.28
N THR A 188 -3.64 -20.55 19.44
CA THR A 188 -3.47 -21.72 20.31
C THR A 188 -3.99 -22.94 19.61
N GLN A 189 -3.35 -24.09 19.83
CA GLN A 189 -3.71 -25.41 19.29
C GLN A 189 -3.91 -25.39 17.77
N ARG A 190 -2.97 -24.75 17.06
CA ARG A 190 -3.05 -24.50 15.62
C ARG A 190 -1.74 -24.80 14.93
N LEU A 191 -1.82 -25.39 13.73
CA LEU A 191 -0.73 -25.37 12.76
C LEU A 191 -0.49 -23.92 12.33
N ILE A 192 0.75 -23.47 12.41
CA ILE A 192 1.18 -22.09 12.21
C ILE A 192 1.84 -21.93 10.85
N PHE A 193 1.45 -20.87 10.15
CA PHE A 193 1.96 -20.42 8.87
C PHE A 193 2.58 -19.02 9.07
N PRO A 194 3.92 -18.88 9.11
CA PRO A 194 4.57 -17.59 9.25
C PRO A 194 4.28 -16.69 8.05
N ILE A 195 3.78 -15.48 8.30
CA ILE A 195 3.48 -14.50 7.26
C ILE A 195 4.66 -13.54 7.15
N ARG A 196 5.21 -13.39 5.94
CA ARG A 196 6.41 -12.61 5.68
C ARG A 196 6.14 -11.40 4.78
N SER A 197 6.83 -10.30 5.04
CA SER A 197 6.83 -9.11 4.18
C SER A 197 7.59 -9.36 2.88
N ALA A 198 7.46 -8.46 1.89
CA ALA A 198 8.21 -8.52 0.64
C ALA A 198 9.75 -8.46 0.80
N GLN A 199 10.24 -8.04 1.97
CA GLN A 199 11.65 -8.04 2.39
C GLN A 199 12.03 -9.29 3.20
N ASN A 200 11.16 -10.31 3.19
CA ASN A 200 11.37 -11.59 3.86
C ASN A 200 11.48 -11.49 5.39
N LYS A 201 10.78 -10.54 6.03
CA LYS A 201 10.69 -10.44 7.50
C LYS A 201 9.36 -10.99 7.99
N ILE A 202 9.34 -11.77 9.07
CA ILE A 202 8.09 -12.24 9.68
C ILE A 202 7.34 -11.04 10.25
N ILE A 203 6.09 -10.87 9.86
CA ILE A 203 5.23 -9.75 10.27
C ILE A 203 3.97 -10.22 11.02
N GLY A 204 3.67 -11.51 10.98
CA GLY A 204 2.54 -12.11 11.66
C GLY A 204 2.45 -13.60 11.35
N PHE A 205 1.34 -14.22 11.73
CA PHE A 205 1.10 -15.65 11.60
C PHE A 205 -0.34 -15.94 11.18
N GLY A 206 -0.51 -16.93 10.31
CA GLY A 206 -1.76 -17.64 10.08
C GLY A 206 -1.81 -18.88 10.96
N GLY A 207 -3.00 -19.30 11.38
CA GLY A 207 -3.21 -20.45 12.26
C GLY A 207 -4.40 -21.30 11.83
N ARG A 208 -4.17 -22.57 11.52
CA ARG A 208 -5.21 -23.54 11.19
C ARG A 208 -5.45 -24.50 12.35
N THR A 209 -6.71 -24.67 12.77
CA THR A 209 -7.04 -25.65 13.82
C THR A 209 -6.82 -27.08 13.33
N LEU A 210 -6.40 -27.97 14.23
CA LEU A 210 -6.32 -29.41 13.97
C LEU A 210 -7.64 -30.13 14.29
N GLY A 211 -8.49 -29.53 15.13
CA GLY A 211 -9.78 -30.08 15.56
C GLY A 211 -10.99 -29.38 14.93
N ASN A 212 -12.13 -29.46 15.59
CA ASN A 212 -13.41 -28.95 15.09
C ASN A 212 -13.73 -27.50 15.53
N HIS A 213 -12.72 -26.66 15.71
CA HIS A 213 -12.96 -25.27 16.08
C HIS A 213 -13.67 -24.52 14.92
N PRO A 214 -14.75 -23.74 15.18
CA PRO A 214 -15.58 -23.14 14.13
C PRO A 214 -14.79 -22.22 13.18
N ALA A 215 -13.87 -21.41 13.73
CA ALA A 215 -12.89 -20.68 12.92
C ALA A 215 -11.73 -21.60 12.49
N LYS A 216 -11.88 -22.24 11.32
CA LYS A 216 -10.87 -23.15 10.74
C LYS A 216 -9.51 -22.48 10.58
N TYR A 217 -9.50 -21.24 10.09
CA TYR A 217 -8.32 -20.39 9.96
C TYR A 217 -8.51 -19.07 10.70
N ILE A 218 -7.43 -18.59 11.31
CA ILE A 218 -7.33 -17.25 11.90
C ILE A 218 -5.97 -16.65 11.56
N ASN A 219 -5.91 -15.34 11.41
CA ASN A 219 -4.67 -14.61 11.16
C ASN A 219 -4.34 -13.72 12.35
N SER A 220 -3.08 -13.31 12.47
CA SER A 220 -2.69 -12.20 13.34
C SER A 220 -3.61 -10.99 13.11
N PRO A 221 -3.91 -10.21 14.16
CA PRO A 221 -4.70 -8.99 14.02
C PRO A 221 -3.92 -7.95 13.19
N GLN A 222 -4.60 -6.89 12.76
CA GLN A 222 -3.92 -5.72 12.20
C GLN A 222 -2.89 -5.20 13.22
N THR A 223 -1.63 -5.03 12.81
CA THR A 223 -0.57 -4.45 13.61
C THR A 223 0.16 -3.37 12.82
N LYS A 224 1.15 -2.72 13.44
CA LYS A 224 2.07 -1.82 12.72
C LYS A 224 2.86 -2.55 11.62
N LEU A 225 3.13 -3.84 11.82
CA LEU A 225 3.91 -4.66 10.90
C LEU A 225 3.04 -5.40 9.88
N PHE A 226 1.79 -5.71 10.23
CA PHE A 226 0.93 -6.59 9.45
C PHE A 226 -0.36 -5.91 9.04
N ASN A 227 -0.54 -5.77 7.72
CA ASN A 227 -1.79 -5.42 7.07
C ASN A 227 -2.17 -6.49 6.05
N LYS A 228 -3.25 -7.24 6.32
CA LYS A 228 -3.72 -8.32 5.45
C LYS A 228 -4.14 -7.84 4.05
N SER A 229 -4.47 -6.55 3.89
CA SER A 229 -4.83 -5.95 2.60
C SER A 229 -3.63 -5.56 1.73
N GLN A 230 -2.40 -5.71 2.23
CA GLN A 230 -1.16 -5.28 1.55
C GLN A 230 -0.18 -6.44 1.32
N VAL A 231 -0.52 -7.65 1.77
CA VAL A 231 0.43 -8.76 1.86
C VAL A 231 -0.18 -10.00 1.21
N LEU A 232 0.61 -10.65 0.38
CA LEU A 232 0.29 -11.95 -0.19
C LEU A 232 1.17 -13.01 0.48
N TYR A 233 0.56 -14.05 1.04
CA TYR A 233 1.28 -15.17 1.63
C TYR A 233 2.14 -15.88 0.58
N GLY A 234 3.35 -16.31 0.94
CA GLY A 234 4.27 -16.98 0.03
C GLY A 234 4.99 -16.05 -0.96
N TYR A 235 4.71 -14.74 -0.96
CA TYR A 235 5.33 -13.80 -1.90
C TYR A 235 6.87 -13.85 -1.86
N PRO A 236 7.56 -13.84 -0.69
CA PRO A 236 9.02 -13.93 -0.67
C PRO A 236 9.58 -15.21 -1.29
N GLN A 237 8.93 -16.35 -1.06
CA GLN A 237 9.27 -17.64 -1.65
C GLN A 237 9.01 -17.64 -3.16
N ALA A 238 7.94 -16.98 -3.62
CA ALA A 238 7.54 -16.96 -5.02
C ALA A 238 8.23 -15.90 -5.87
N LYS A 239 8.75 -14.84 -5.23
CA LYS A 239 9.22 -13.60 -5.87
C LYS A 239 10.16 -13.83 -7.03
N GLU A 240 11.18 -14.66 -6.86
CA GLU A 240 12.16 -14.94 -7.91
C GLU A 240 11.51 -15.65 -9.11
N SER A 241 10.64 -16.63 -8.84
CA SER A 241 9.90 -17.35 -9.88
C SER A 241 8.92 -16.43 -10.62
N ILE A 242 8.26 -15.52 -9.91
CA ILE A 242 7.37 -14.52 -10.51
C ILE A 242 8.13 -13.64 -11.51
N TYR A 243 9.32 -13.14 -11.17
CA TYR A 243 10.13 -12.35 -12.11
C TYR A 243 10.64 -13.17 -13.29
N ARG A 244 11.09 -14.40 -13.04
CA ARG A 244 11.65 -15.28 -14.07
C ARG A 244 10.58 -15.72 -15.08
N LEU A 245 9.39 -16.06 -14.61
CA LEU A 245 8.28 -16.56 -15.44
C LEU A 245 7.43 -15.42 -16.02
N GLY A 246 7.45 -14.23 -15.40
CA GLY A 246 6.57 -13.14 -15.77
C GLY A 246 5.10 -13.43 -15.43
N GLU A 247 4.84 -14.28 -14.45
CA GLU A 247 3.50 -14.77 -14.09
C GLU A 247 3.40 -15.01 -12.58
N ILE A 248 2.23 -14.72 -12.01
CA ILE A 248 1.90 -14.97 -10.60
C ILE A 248 0.55 -15.69 -10.52
N ILE A 249 0.50 -16.75 -9.71
CA ILE A 249 -0.74 -17.47 -9.40
C ILE A 249 -1.21 -17.00 -8.01
N ILE A 250 -2.43 -16.47 -7.92
CA ILE A 250 -3.02 -15.99 -6.66
C ILE A 250 -4.16 -16.92 -6.27
N THR A 251 -4.02 -17.59 -5.13
CA THR A 251 -5.02 -18.47 -4.52
C THR A 251 -5.66 -17.82 -3.29
N GLU A 252 -6.61 -18.53 -2.65
CA GLU A 252 -7.29 -18.07 -1.45
C GLU A 252 -6.64 -18.56 -0.14
N GLY A 253 -5.97 -19.72 -0.19
CA GLY A 253 -5.52 -20.42 1.02
C GLY A 253 -4.01 -20.64 1.12
N TYR A 254 -3.54 -20.74 2.37
CA TYR A 254 -2.16 -21.12 2.69
C TYR A 254 -1.76 -22.49 2.11
N LEU A 255 -2.65 -23.48 2.20
CA LEU A 255 -2.34 -24.83 1.76
C LEU A 255 -2.17 -24.90 0.24
N ASP A 256 -2.96 -24.16 -0.52
CA ASP A 256 -2.85 -24.11 -1.98
C ASP A 256 -1.46 -23.64 -2.37
N VAL A 257 -0.94 -22.59 -1.71
CA VAL A 257 0.42 -22.10 -1.96
C VAL A 257 1.46 -23.18 -1.68
N LEU A 258 1.39 -23.82 -0.51
CA LEU A 258 2.34 -24.88 -0.16
C LEU A 258 2.33 -26.01 -1.19
N MET A 259 1.15 -26.49 -1.53
CA MET A 259 0.97 -27.64 -2.40
C MET A 259 1.31 -27.30 -3.86
N LEU A 260 0.98 -26.09 -4.33
CA LEU A 260 1.39 -25.61 -5.65
C LEU A 260 2.91 -25.49 -5.77
N HIS A 261 3.59 -24.94 -4.76
CA HIS A 261 5.07 -24.91 -4.73
C HIS A 261 5.65 -26.32 -4.76
N GLN A 262 5.07 -27.26 -4.01
CA GLN A 262 5.47 -28.66 -4.02
C GLN A 262 5.26 -29.33 -5.39
N ALA A 263 4.23 -28.93 -6.14
CA ALA A 263 3.96 -29.39 -7.49
C ALA A 263 4.80 -28.68 -8.58
N GLY A 264 5.66 -27.73 -8.20
CA GLY A 264 6.55 -26.98 -9.10
C GLY A 264 6.00 -25.63 -9.58
N PHE A 265 4.80 -25.25 -9.16
CA PHE A 265 4.23 -23.91 -9.40
C PHE A 265 4.75 -22.93 -8.34
N THR A 266 6.05 -22.67 -8.38
CA THR A 266 6.76 -21.86 -7.38
C THR A 266 6.46 -20.35 -7.48
N ASN A 267 5.59 -19.93 -8.39
CA ASN A 267 5.08 -18.56 -8.52
C ASN A 267 3.71 -18.36 -7.85
N ALA A 268 3.24 -19.31 -7.03
CA ALA A 268 1.98 -19.22 -6.32
C ALA A 268 2.08 -18.40 -5.02
N VAL A 269 1.04 -17.61 -4.73
CA VAL A 269 0.83 -16.81 -3.51
C VAL A 269 -0.64 -16.84 -3.12
N ALA A 270 -0.99 -16.43 -1.89
CA ALA A 270 -2.39 -16.38 -1.45
C ALA A 270 -2.77 -15.05 -0.82
N THR A 271 -4.04 -14.68 -0.93
CA THR A 271 -4.62 -13.66 -0.05
C THR A 271 -4.79 -14.19 1.38
N LEU A 272 -4.95 -13.29 2.34
CA LEU A 272 -4.95 -13.63 3.77
C LEU A 272 -6.38 -13.57 4.35
N GLY A 273 -7.30 -14.33 3.76
CA GLY A 273 -8.72 -14.34 4.15
C GLY A 273 -9.46 -13.06 3.78
N THR A 274 -9.03 -12.39 2.71
CA THR A 274 -9.66 -11.21 2.12
C THR A 274 -9.69 -11.36 0.60
N THR A 275 -10.64 -10.69 -0.06
CA THR A 275 -10.56 -10.50 -1.51
C THR A 275 -9.31 -9.68 -1.85
N LEU A 276 -8.78 -9.85 -3.07
CA LEU A 276 -7.73 -8.96 -3.59
C LEU A 276 -8.21 -7.50 -3.52
N THR A 277 -7.32 -6.59 -3.16
CA THR A 277 -7.62 -5.16 -2.91
C THR A 277 -6.69 -4.26 -3.72
N HIS A 278 -7.07 -2.98 -3.90
CA HIS A 278 -6.19 -1.99 -4.54
C HIS A 278 -4.82 -1.87 -3.86
N GLU A 279 -4.74 -2.08 -2.55
CA GLU A 279 -3.49 -2.01 -1.79
C GLU A 279 -2.51 -3.17 -2.09
N HIS A 280 -2.96 -4.24 -2.78
CA HIS A 280 -2.09 -5.29 -3.30
C HIS A 280 -1.46 -4.95 -4.65
N LEU A 281 -2.03 -4.01 -5.42
CA LEU A 281 -1.54 -3.68 -6.77
C LEU A 281 -0.07 -3.24 -6.82
N PRO A 282 0.51 -2.54 -5.82
CA PRO A 282 1.94 -2.25 -5.80
C PRO A 282 2.84 -3.50 -5.87
N LEU A 283 2.43 -4.62 -5.25
CA LEU A 283 3.17 -5.89 -5.34
C LEU A 283 3.14 -6.49 -6.75
N LEU A 284 2.05 -6.22 -7.49
CA LEU A 284 1.83 -6.68 -8.85
C LEU A 284 2.36 -5.68 -9.90
N ALA A 285 2.72 -4.46 -9.51
CA ALA A 285 3.29 -3.47 -10.42
C ALA A 285 4.74 -3.82 -10.79
N LYS A 286 5.50 -4.38 -9.84
CA LYS A 286 6.91 -4.70 -10.04
C LYS A 286 7.06 -5.96 -10.91
N GLY A 287 7.71 -5.81 -12.06
CA GLY A 287 7.85 -6.87 -13.06
C GLY A 287 6.62 -7.08 -13.94
N ASN A 288 5.50 -6.40 -13.63
CA ASN A 288 4.22 -6.49 -14.33
C ASN A 288 3.82 -7.91 -14.77
N PRO A 289 3.81 -8.91 -13.85
CA PRO A 289 3.51 -10.28 -14.22
C PRO A 289 2.06 -10.44 -14.69
N LYS A 290 1.82 -11.42 -15.55
CA LYS A 290 0.47 -11.95 -15.81
C LYS A 290 -0.10 -12.55 -14.53
N VAL A 291 -1.37 -12.26 -14.24
CA VAL A 291 -2.02 -12.69 -13.00
C VAL A 291 -3.02 -13.79 -13.27
N ILE A 292 -2.77 -14.98 -12.72
CA ILE A 292 -3.73 -16.08 -12.73
C ILE A 292 -4.42 -16.12 -11.37
N LEU A 293 -5.73 -15.85 -11.35
CA LEU A 293 -6.58 -16.05 -10.17
C LEU A 293 -7.00 -17.53 -10.15
N ALA A 294 -6.66 -18.25 -9.09
CA ALA A 294 -6.88 -19.68 -8.95
C ALA A 294 -7.76 -19.93 -7.73
N PHE A 295 -9.08 -19.83 -7.91
CA PHE A 295 -10.08 -19.72 -6.84
C PHE A 295 -11.08 -20.89 -6.88
N ASP A 296 -11.77 -21.11 -5.77
CA ASP A 296 -12.74 -22.20 -5.65
C ASP A 296 -13.96 -21.95 -6.56
N GLY A 297 -14.50 -23.01 -7.15
CA GLY A 297 -15.69 -22.94 -8.01
C GLY A 297 -17.02 -22.80 -7.27
N ASP A 298 -16.99 -22.57 -5.95
CA ASP A 298 -18.19 -22.31 -5.16
C ASP A 298 -18.67 -20.85 -5.29
N ASN A 299 -19.84 -20.54 -4.74
CA ASN A 299 -20.38 -19.17 -4.82
C ASN A 299 -19.48 -18.12 -4.16
N ALA A 300 -18.70 -18.47 -3.13
CA ALA A 300 -17.81 -17.53 -2.46
C ALA A 300 -16.59 -17.25 -3.33
N GLY A 301 -15.95 -18.29 -3.87
CA GLY A 301 -14.81 -18.20 -4.78
C GLY A 301 -15.16 -17.51 -6.10
N ILE A 302 -16.31 -17.82 -6.71
CA ILE A 302 -16.80 -17.11 -7.91
C ILE A 302 -16.94 -15.60 -7.65
N ASN A 303 -17.53 -15.22 -6.51
CA ASN A 303 -17.69 -13.81 -6.14
C ASN A 303 -16.36 -13.13 -5.82
N ALA A 304 -15.43 -13.84 -5.19
CA ALA A 304 -14.08 -13.34 -4.92
C ALA A 304 -13.30 -13.13 -6.22
N ALA A 305 -13.37 -14.10 -7.15
CA ALA A 305 -12.75 -14.04 -8.46
C ALA A 305 -13.33 -12.89 -9.29
N PHE A 306 -14.65 -12.67 -9.25
CA PHE A 306 -15.31 -11.55 -9.94
C PHE A 306 -14.78 -10.19 -9.47
N LYS A 307 -14.67 -10.00 -8.15
CA LYS A 307 -14.11 -8.76 -7.57
C LYS A 307 -12.63 -8.59 -7.93
N ALA A 308 -11.83 -9.64 -7.81
CA ALA A 308 -10.41 -9.59 -8.10
C ALA A 308 -10.13 -9.37 -9.60
N ALA A 309 -10.85 -10.05 -10.48
CA ALA A 309 -10.73 -9.91 -11.93
C ALA A 309 -11.18 -8.51 -12.40
N SER A 310 -12.25 -7.97 -11.81
CA SER A 310 -12.68 -6.59 -12.07
C SER A 310 -11.58 -5.60 -11.71
N LEU A 311 -11.05 -5.70 -10.49
CA LEU A 311 -9.95 -4.86 -10.00
C LEU A 311 -8.72 -4.91 -10.92
N LEU A 312 -8.30 -6.11 -11.31
CA LEU A 312 -7.13 -6.33 -12.15
C LEU A 312 -7.34 -5.80 -13.58
N SER A 313 -8.54 -5.99 -14.15
CA SER A 313 -8.91 -5.46 -15.46
C SER A 313 -8.84 -3.93 -15.49
N LEU A 314 -9.39 -3.27 -14.46
CA LEU A 314 -9.34 -1.82 -14.32
C LEU A 314 -7.92 -1.29 -14.08
N ALA A 315 -7.06 -2.11 -13.49
CA ALA A 315 -5.63 -1.82 -13.31
C ALA A 315 -4.78 -2.16 -14.54
N ASN A 316 -5.40 -2.47 -15.70
CA ASN A 316 -4.73 -2.87 -16.94
C ASN A 316 -3.75 -4.04 -16.75
N LYS A 317 -4.11 -5.02 -15.92
CA LYS A 317 -3.33 -6.26 -15.76
C LYS A 317 -3.75 -7.31 -16.77
N GLU A 318 -2.75 -8.03 -17.28
CA GLU A 318 -2.97 -9.23 -18.08
C GLU A 318 -3.14 -10.47 -17.20
N GLY A 319 -3.79 -11.50 -17.73
CA GLY A 319 -3.94 -12.79 -17.08
C GLY A 319 -5.35 -13.34 -17.19
N GLY A 320 -5.76 -14.14 -16.22
CA GLY A 320 -7.06 -14.78 -16.26
C GLY A 320 -7.47 -15.46 -14.96
N VAL A 321 -8.58 -16.19 -15.02
CA VAL A 321 -9.23 -16.88 -13.92
C VAL A 321 -9.28 -18.37 -14.23
N VAL A 322 -8.88 -19.17 -13.26
CA VAL A 322 -9.08 -20.61 -13.17
C VAL A 322 -9.99 -20.85 -11.98
N LEU A 323 -11.14 -21.46 -12.24
CA LEU A 323 -12.05 -21.94 -11.21
C LEU A 323 -11.89 -23.45 -11.07
N PHE A 324 -11.87 -23.93 -9.82
CA PHE A 324 -11.81 -25.36 -9.55
C PHE A 324 -13.20 -25.93 -9.29
N ASP A 325 -13.66 -26.79 -10.20
CA ASP A 325 -14.96 -27.43 -10.13
C ASP A 325 -14.99 -28.61 -9.14
N ASN A 326 -16.19 -29.12 -8.85
CA ASN A 326 -16.43 -30.31 -8.02
C ASN A 326 -15.99 -30.21 -6.55
N GLY A 327 -15.74 -28.99 -6.06
CA GLY A 327 -15.33 -28.75 -4.67
C GLY A 327 -13.91 -29.22 -4.35
N LEU A 328 -13.08 -29.43 -5.38
CA LEU A 328 -11.64 -29.63 -5.23
C LEU A 328 -10.94 -28.26 -5.19
N ASP A 329 -9.91 -28.14 -4.36
CA ASP A 329 -8.99 -27.00 -4.34
C ASP A 329 -7.62 -27.40 -4.95
N PRO A 330 -6.71 -26.46 -5.26
CA PRO A 330 -5.38 -26.79 -5.75
C PRO A 330 -4.62 -27.75 -4.84
N ALA A 331 -4.78 -27.63 -3.52
CA ALA A 331 -4.11 -28.49 -2.56
C ALA A 331 -4.56 -29.95 -2.67
N ASP A 332 -5.86 -30.19 -2.82
CA ASP A 332 -6.46 -31.51 -3.00
C ASP A 332 -6.06 -32.12 -4.34
N MET A 333 -6.04 -31.34 -5.43
CA MET A 333 -5.58 -31.82 -6.74
C MET A 333 -4.10 -32.26 -6.72
N VAL A 334 -3.22 -31.48 -6.09
CA VAL A 334 -1.80 -31.89 -5.93
C VAL A 334 -1.69 -33.15 -5.09
N LYS A 335 -2.44 -33.24 -3.98
CA LYS A 335 -2.45 -34.42 -3.12
C LYS A 335 -2.93 -35.68 -3.86
N ASN A 336 -3.88 -35.53 -4.77
CA ASN A 336 -4.41 -36.62 -5.61
C ASN A 336 -3.50 -36.96 -6.81
N GLY A 337 -2.39 -36.24 -7.01
CA GLY A 337 -1.45 -36.48 -8.11
C GLY A 337 -1.86 -35.85 -9.44
N GLU A 338 -2.83 -34.93 -9.45
CA GLU A 338 -3.40 -34.31 -10.66
C GLU A 338 -2.58 -33.13 -11.21
N ILE A 339 -1.25 -33.20 -11.07
CA ILE A 339 -0.34 -32.10 -11.45
C ILE A 339 -0.46 -31.75 -12.95
N GLN A 340 -0.65 -32.74 -13.82
CA GLN A 340 -0.83 -32.49 -15.25
C GLN A 340 -2.15 -31.77 -15.55
N ASN A 341 -3.21 -32.06 -14.80
CA ASN A 341 -4.49 -31.36 -14.92
C ASN A 341 -4.33 -29.88 -14.52
N LEU A 342 -3.65 -29.61 -13.39
CA LEU A 342 -3.30 -28.25 -12.96
C LEU A 342 -2.51 -27.48 -14.02
N LYS A 343 -1.51 -28.11 -14.66
CA LYS A 343 -0.75 -27.48 -15.76
C LYS A 343 -1.66 -27.07 -16.92
N ASN A 344 -2.59 -27.94 -17.30
CA ASN A 344 -3.53 -27.65 -18.38
C ASN A 344 -4.45 -26.48 -18.00
N LEU A 345 -5.00 -26.48 -16.79
CA LEU A 345 -5.85 -25.40 -16.27
C LEU A 345 -5.12 -24.05 -16.27
N PHE A 346 -3.89 -23.98 -15.74
CA PHE A 346 -3.11 -22.74 -15.70
C PHE A 346 -2.60 -22.30 -17.08
N SER A 347 -2.52 -23.20 -18.07
CA SER A 347 -2.10 -22.83 -19.43
C SER A 347 -3.19 -22.11 -20.24
N ALA A 348 -4.45 -22.27 -19.86
CA ALA A 348 -5.59 -21.72 -20.58
C ALA A 348 -6.62 -21.09 -19.61
N PRO A 349 -6.24 -20.08 -18.81
CA PRO A 349 -7.16 -19.42 -17.91
C PRO A 349 -8.19 -18.59 -18.70
N ILE A 350 -9.39 -18.43 -18.16
CA ILE A 350 -10.42 -17.54 -18.74
C ILE A 350 -9.89 -16.09 -18.62
N PRO A 351 -9.74 -15.32 -19.71
CA PRO A 351 -9.20 -13.97 -19.62
C PRO A 351 -10.01 -13.09 -18.63
N LEU A 352 -9.34 -12.16 -17.95
CA LEU A 352 -9.95 -11.39 -16.85
C LEU A 352 -11.24 -10.66 -17.26
N ILE A 353 -11.23 -10.00 -18.42
CA ILE A 353 -12.38 -9.23 -18.92
C ILE A 353 -13.49 -10.18 -19.40
N ASP A 354 -13.15 -11.25 -20.13
CA ASP A 354 -14.09 -12.32 -20.50
C ASP A 354 -14.78 -12.91 -19.26
N TYR A 355 -14.03 -13.15 -18.18
CA TYR A 355 -14.57 -13.69 -16.94
C TYR A 355 -15.55 -12.71 -16.29
N VAL A 356 -15.20 -11.43 -16.17
CA VAL A 356 -16.08 -10.40 -15.57
C VAL A 356 -17.36 -10.25 -16.38
N LEU A 357 -17.25 -10.04 -17.70
CA LEU A 357 -18.43 -9.90 -18.57
C LEU A 357 -19.25 -11.20 -18.61
N GLY A 358 -18.60 -12.35 -18.73
CA GLY A 358 -19.27 -13.66 -18.69
C GLY A 358 -20.07 -13.87 -17.41
N THR A 359 -19.52 -13.47 -16.26
CA THR A 359 -20.20 -13.54 -14.96
C THR A 359 -21.38 -12.58 -14.86
N ILE A 360 -21.28 -11.37 -15.45
CA ILE A 360 -22.43 -10.45 -15.53
C ILE A 360 -23.53 -11.10 -16.38
N LEU A 361 -23.19 -11.66 -17.54
CA LEU A 361 -24.13 -12.29 -18.45
C LEU A 361 -24.87 -13.47 -17.81
N SER A 362 -24.18 -14.29 -16.99
CA SER A 362 -24.79 -15.46 -16.35
C SER A 362 -25.80 -15.13 -15.25
N ARG A 363 -25.89 -13.86 -14.79
CA ARG A 363 -26.86 -13.42 -13.77
C ARG A 363 -28.27 -13.19 -14.33
N PHE A 364 -28.44 -13.16 -15.65
CA PHE A 364 -29.68 -12.74 -16.30
C PHE A 364 -30.19 -13.79 -17.29
N ASP A 365 -31.52 -13.87 -17.43
CA ASP A 365 -32.14 -14.57 -18.55
C ASP A 365 -32.09 -13.69 -19.82
N LEU A 366 -31.14 -13.99 -20.71
CA LEU A 366 -30.94 -13.26 -21.96
C LEU A 366 -32.07 -13.46 -22.99
N LYS A 367 -33.05 -14.34 -22.74
CA LYS A 367 -34.27 -14.43 -23.57
C LYS A 367 -35.32 -13.40 -23.17
N ASN A 368 -35.26 -12.91 -21.93
CA ASN A 368 -36.14 -11.85 -21.45
C ASN A 368 -35.59 -10.47 -21.87
N ALA A 369 -36.38 -9.70 -22.61
CA ALA A 369 -35.94 -8.39 -23.14
C ALA A 369 -35.55 -7.39 -22.04
N VAL A 370 -36.28 -7.36 -20.92
CA VAL A 370 -35.99 -6.45 -19.79
C VAL A 370 -34.69 -6.86 -19.10
N GLN A 371 -34.52 -8.15 -18.81
CA GLN A 371 -33.28 -8.63 -18.18
C GLN A 371 -32.07 -8.48 -19.11
N LYS A 372 -32.24 -8.65 -20.42
CA LYS A 372 -31.19 -8.38 -21.42
C LYS A 372 -30.77 -6.90 -21.40
N ASP A 373 -31.71 -5.97 -21.35
CA ASP A 373 -31.41 -4.54 -21.23
C ASP A 373 -30.65 -4.22 -19.93
N THR A 374 -31.08 -4.80 -18.81
CA THR A 374 -30.35 -4.67 -17.53
C THR A 374 -28.93 -5.24 -17.61
N CYS A 375 -28.76 -6.42 -18.20
CA CYS A 375 -27.47 -7.06 -18.42
C CYS A 375 -26.53 -6.19 -19.27
N LEU A 376 -27.04 -5.61 -20.35
CA LEU A 376 -26.28 -4.68 -21.18
C LEU A 376 -25.85 -3.45 -20.39
N LYS A 377 -26.74 -2.85 -19.59
CA LYS A 377 -26.42 -1.69 -18.75
C LYS A 377 -25.32 -2.00 -17.75
N GLU A 378 -25.40 -3.13 -17.04
CA GLU A 378 -24.36 -3.55 -16.08
C GLU A 378 -23.02 -3.83 -16.79
N SER A 379 -23.05 -4.49 -17.94
CA SER A 379 -21.85 -4.75 -18.75
C SER A 379 -21.18 -3.46 -19.22
N LEU A 380 -21.97 -2.47 -19.65
CA LEU A 380 -21.47 -1.16 -20.08
C LEU A 380 -20.84 -0.37 -18.93
N VAL A 381 -21.39 -0.45 -17.72
CA VAL A 381 -20.80 0.19 -16.52
C VAL A 381 -19.37 -0.27 -16.28
N PHE A 382 -19.09 -1.56 -16.45
CA PHE A 382 -17.73 -2.10 -16.37
C PHE A 382 -16.90 -1.72 -17.59
N LEU A 383 -17.43 -1.92 -18.80
CA LEU A 383 -16.72 -1.69 -20.06
C LEU A 383 -16.22 -0.23 -20.18
N HIS A 384 -17.05 0.75 -19.82
CA HIS A 384 -16.71 2.18 -19.92
C HIS A 384 -15.57 2.63 -19.00
N GLN A 385 -15.15 1.80 -18.04
CA GLN A 385 -14.01 2.07 -17.17
C GLN A 385 -12.69 1.58 -17.77
N LEU A 386 -12.72 0.79 -18.85
CA LEU A 386 -11.55 0.27 -19.55
C LEU A 386 -11.06 1.25 -20.62
N SER A 387 -9.84 1.03 -21.14
CA SER A 387 -9.29 1.89 -22.19
C SER A 387 -10.12 1.82 -23.49
N PRO A 388 -10.18 2.91 -24.30
CA PRO A 388 -11.02 2.94 -25.49
C PRO A 388 -10.78 1.80 -26.49
N VAL A 389 -9.53 1.34 -26.62
CA VAL A 389 -9.16 0.22 -27.50
C VAL A 389 -9.81 -1.08 -27.01
N ILE A 390 -9.69 -1.37 -25.72
CA ILE A 390 -10.31 -2.54 -25.09
C ILE A 390 -11.84 -2.45 -25.21
N GLN A 391 -12.43 -1.27 -25.06
CA GLN A 391 -13.87 -1.09 -25.22
C GLN A 391 -14.36 -1.49 -26.62
N GLU A 392 -13.67 -1.07 -27.69
CA GLU A 392 -14.06 -1.42 -29.06
C GLU A 392 -13.90 -2.92 -29.36
N GLU A 393 -12.87 -3.56 -28.81
CA GLU A 393 -12.68 -5.00 -28.94
C GLU A 393 -13.84 -5.77 -28.27
N TYR A 394 -14.11 -5.48 -27.00
CA TYR A 394 -15.14 -6.18 -26.24
C TYR A 394 -16.57 -5.76 -26.60
N LYS A 395 -16.77 -4.64 -27.29
CA LYS A 395 -18.06 -4.28 -27.89
C LYS A 395 -18.54 -5.32 -28.89
N VAL A 396 -17.66 -5.80 -29.78
CA VAL A 396 -18.02 -6.83 -30.76
C VAL A 396 -18.35 -8.14 -30.05
N TRP A 397 -17.51 -8.51 -29.07
CA TRP A 397 -17.70 -9.70 -28.25
C TRP A 397 -19.04 -9.69 -27.50
N LEU A 398 -19.41 -8.54 -26.91
CA LEU A 398 -20.64 -8.39 -26.14
C LEU A 398 -21.88 -8.38 -27.05
N ALA A 399 -21.79 -7.75 -28.23
CA ALA A 399 -22.86 -7.73 -29.22
C ALA A 399 -23.25 -9.14 -29.67
N GLN A 400 -22.25 -9.98 -29.96
CA GLN A 400 -22.46 -11.37 -30.36
C GLN A 400 -23.18 -12.18 -29.27
N ARG A 401 -22.73 -12.08 -28.00
CA ARG A 401 -23.31 -12.85 -26.89
C ARG A 401 -24.70 -12.41 -26.48
N LEU A 402 -25.02 -11.11 -26.60
CA LEU A 402 -26.36 -10.59 -26.35
C LEU A 402 -27.31 -10.76 -27.55
N ASN A 403 -26.78 -11.20 -28.70
CA ASN A 403 -27.46 -11.22 -30.00
C ASN A 403 -28.06 -9.85 -30.34
N LEU A 404 -27.22 -8.82 -30.28
CA LEU A 404 -27.57 -7.43 -30.57
C LEU A 404 -26.68 -6.87 -31.69
N PRO A 405 -27.19 -5.96 -32.52
CA PRO A 405 -26.35 -5.18 -33.42
C PRO A 405 -25.29 -4.37 -32.66
N ALA A 406 -24.03 -4.41 -33.09
CA ALA A 406 -22.91 -3.75 -32.40
C ALA A 406 -23.08 -2.22 -32.25
N HIS A 407 -23.88 -1.56 -33.10
CA HIS A 407 -24.16 -0.13 -33.00
C HIS A 407 -24.99 0.25 -31.77
N LEU A 408 -25.70 -0.71 -31.16
CA LEU A 408 -26.44 -0.48 -29.92
C LEU A 408 -25.53 -0.46 -28.68
N ILE A 409 -24.31 -0.98 -28.80
CA ILE A 409 -23.30 -0.98 -27.74
C ILE A 409 -22.40 0.23 -27.94
N LYS A 410 -22.71 1.32 -27.22
CA LYS A 410 -21.97 2.57 -27.30
C LYS A 410 -20.73 2.51 -26.41
N THR A 411 -19.56 2.72 -27.00
CA THR A 411 -18.29 2.93 -26.29
C THR A 411 -18.20 4.37 -25.81
N GLN A 412 -17.44 4.62 -24.74
CA GLN A 412 -17.18 5.97 -24.24
C GLN A 412 -15.71 6.32 -24.45
N TYR A 413 -15.51 7.39 -25.22
CA TYR A 413 -14.20 8.01 -25.37
C TYR A 413 -14.10 9.17 -24.39
N LYS A 414 -13.49 8.93 -23.21
CA LYS A 414 -12.91 10.06 -22.49
C LYS A 414 -11.77 10.58 -23.37
N LYS A 415 -11.81 11.87 -23.74
CA LYS A 415 -10.68 12.56 -24.38
C LYS A 415 -9.52 12.57 -23.39
N GLU A 416 -8.75 11.49 -23.36
CA GLU A 416 -7.42 11.52 -22.80
C GLU A 416 -6.57 12.35 -23.77
N SER A 417 -6.20 13.56 -23.34
CA SER A 417 -5.22 14.37 -24.03
C SER A 417 -3.90 13.61 -24.05
N PHE A 418 -3.60 12.94 -25.17
CA PHE A 418 -2.27 12.41 -25.46
C PHE A 418 -1.27 13.56 -25.45
N SER A 419 -0.63 13.79 -24.31
CA SER A 419 0.57 14.60 -24.21
C SER A 419 1.76 13.64 -24.20
N THR A 420 2.60 13.77 -25.21
CA THR A 420 3.83 13.01 -25.40
C THR A 420 4.85 13.39 -24.31
N ASN A 421 4.96 12.59 -23.24
CA ASN A 421 6.23 12.24 -22.56
C ASN A 421 6.00 11.43 -21.26
N PRO A 422 6.50 10.19 -21.14
CA PRO A 422 6.30 9.33 -19.96
C PRO A 422 6.99 9.80 -18.67
N ALA A 423 7.90 10.77 -18.75
CA ALA A 423 8.68 11.25 -17.60
C ALA A 423 7.95 12.30 -16.73
N TYR A 424 6.76 12.76 -17.14
CA TYR A 424 6.03 13.86 -16.48
C TYR A 424 4.73 13.42 -15.75
N GLN A 425 4.34 12.14 -15.80
CA GLN A 425 3.06 11.68 -15.25
C GLN A 425 3.08 11.38 -13.73
N ASN A 426 4.25 11.13 -13.13
CA ASN A 426 4.33 10.88 -11.69
C ASN A 426 4.15 12.15 -10.82
N SER A 427 4.14 13.35 -11.42
CA SER A 427 3.88 14.60 -10.68
C SER A 427 2.42 15.09 -10.76
N GLN A 428 1.60 14.59 -11.70
CA GLN A 428 0.21 15.05 -11.87
C GLN A 428 -0.80 14.21 -11.07
N ASN A 429 -0.60 12.89 -10.95
CA ASN A 429 -1.48 12.06 -10.11
C ASN A 429 -1.36 12.39 -8.62
N THR A 430 -0.16 12.75 -8.15
CA THR A 430 0.07 13.24 -6.79
C THR A 430 -0.52 14.63 -6.55
N GLN A 431 -0.54 15.50 -7.57
CA GLN A 431 -1.21 16.79 -7.49
C GLN A 431 -2.74 16.66 -7.48
N ASN A 432 -3.33 15.82 -8.34
CA ASN A 432 -4.78 15.62 -8.39
C ASN A 432 -5.35 15.06 -7.08
N ASP A 433 -4.62 14.16 -6.42
CA ASP A 433 -5.02 13.61 -5.10
C ASP A 433 -4.90 14.66 -3.99
N PHE A 434 -3.89 15.54 -4.07
CA PHE A 434 -3.66 16.63 -3.11
C PHE A 434 -4.73 17.73 -3.17
N TYR A 435 -5.16 18.12 -4.38
CA TYR A 435 -6.23 19.10 -4.53
C TYR A 435 -7.61 18.54 -4.19
N GLY A 436 -7.88 17.26 -4.49
CA GLY A 436 -9.14 16.62 -4.11
C GLY A 436 -9.33 16.52 -2.60
N LEU A 437 -8.26 16.28 -1.85
CA LEU A 437 -8.31 16.33 -0.39
C LEU A 437 -8.64 17.75 0.12
N ALA A 438 -8.03 18.79 -0.46
CA ALA A 438 -8.31 20.18 -0.09
C ALA A 438 -9.77 20.58 -0.33
N GLU A 439 -10.33 20.16 -1.47
CA GLU A 439 -11.75 20.36 -1.81
C GLU A 439 -12.67 19.71 -0.78
N LYS A 440 -12.42 18.45 -0.40
CA LYS A 440 -13.21 17.75 0.62
C LYS A 440 -13.06 18.36 2.01
N ILE A 441 -11.87 18.83 2.40
CA ILE A 441 -11.65 19.53 3.67
C ILE A 441 -12.52 20.79 3.73
N ILE A 442 -12.57 21.59 2.65
CA ILE A 442 -13.40 22.79 2.60
C ILE A 442 -14.88 22.43 2.77
N ILE A 443 -15.37 21.46 1.99
CA ILE A 443 -16.77 21.04 2.03
C ILE A 443 -17.13 20.50 3.41
N LYS A 444 -16.31 19.61 3.99
CA LYS A 444 -16.55 19.05 5.33
C LYS A 444 -16.55 20.13 6.40
N SER A 445 -15.62 21.08 6.33
CA SER A 445 -15.54 22.18 7.31
C SER A 445 -16.79 23.05 7.27
N ILE A 446 -17.36 23.32 6.09
CA ILE A 446 -18.63 24.04 5.96
C ILE A 446 -19.80 23.20 6.50
N LEU A 447 -19.85 21.91 6.19
CA LEU A 447 -20.90 21.02 6.70
C LEU A 447 -20.91 20.94 8.23
N GLU A 448 -19.75 21.04 8.87
CA GLU A 448 -19.62 21.05 10.34
C GLU A 448 -19.80 22.45 10.96
N ASP A 449 -19.48 23.52 10.23
CA ASP A 449 -19.69 24.92 10.64
C ASP A 449 -20.13 25.78 9.45
N MET A 450 -21.45 25.92 9.29
CA MET A 450 -22.06 26.67 8.18
C MET A 450 -21.69 28.16 8.17
N SER A 451 -21.19 28.73 9.27
CA SER A 451 -20.72 30.12 9.29
C SER A 451 -19.48 30.35 8.41
N LEU A 452 -18.78 29.28 8.04
CA LEU A 452 -17.63 29.30 7.14
C LEU A 452 -18.04 29.43 5.67
N LEU A 453 -19.31 29.20 5.32
CA LEU A 453 -19.79 29.24 3.94
C LEU A 453 -19.58 30.62 3.32
N ASP A 454 -20.01 31.69 4.00
CA ASP A 454 -19.84 33.07 3.52
C ASP A 454 -18.36 33.42 3.33
N PHE A 455 -17.50 32.94 4.22
CA PHE A 455 -16.06 33.13 4.09
C PHE A 455 -15.50 32.46 2.83
N VAL A 456 -15.90 31.22 2.54
CA VAL A 456 -15.43 30.47 1.36
C VAL A 456 -15.99 31.05 0.06
N LEU A 457 -17.27 31.48 0.06
CA LEU A 457 -17.95 32.08 -1.09
C LEU A 457 -17.30 33.37 -1.59
N ASN A 458 -16.63 34.13 -0.70
CA ASN A 458 -15.86 35.32 -1.11
C ASN A 458 -14.67 35.01 -2.03
N TYR A 459 -14.28 33.75 -2.16
CA TYR A 459 -13.07 33.34 -2.87
C TYR A 459 -13.27 32.22 -3.88
N LEU A 460 -14.18 31.26 -3.66
CA LEU A 460 -14.31 30.07 -4.49
C LEU A 460 -15.67 29.95 -5.14
N GLU A 461 -15.66 29.62 -6.44
CA GLU A 461 -16.85 29.26 -7.22
C GLU A 461 -16.87 27.77 -7.56
N PRO A 462 -18.03 27.18 -7.87
CA PRO A 462 -18.15 25.77 -8.27
C PRO A 462 -17.20 25.32 -9.38
N GLN A 463 -16.98 26.15 -10.41
CA GLN A 463 -16.04 25.83 -11.49
C GLN A 463 -14.56 25.72 -11.06
N MET A 464 -14.22 26.16 -9.84
CA MET A 464 -12.86 26.07 -9.31
C MET A 464 -12.57 24.71 -8.65
N PHE A 465 -13.62 23.95 -8.34
CA PHE A 465 -13.54 22.57 -7.84
C PHE A 465 -13.44 21.61 -9.03
N HIS A 466 -12.70 20.51 -8.87
CA HIS A 466 -12.50 19.52 -9.92
C HIS A 466 -13.13 18.18 -9.57
N SER A 467 -12.67 17.55 -8.49
CA SER A 467 -13.18 16.26 -8.02
C SER A 467 -14.52 16.40 -7.31
N GLU A 468 -14.71 17.48 -6.56
CA GLU A 468 -15.87 17.66 -5.68
C GLU A 468 -16.79 18.82 -6.13
N ALA A 469 -16.75 19.17 -7.43
CA ALA A 469 -17.56 20.25 -7.98
C ALA A 469 -19.06 20.02 -7.78
N ILE A 470 -19.51 18.78 -7.96
CA ILE A 470 -20.91 18.37 -7.76
C ILE A 470 -21.30 18.50 -6.29
N ALA A 471 -20.47 17.99 -5.38
CA ALA A 471 -20.71 18.08 -3.94
C ALA A 471 -20.79 19.56 -3.50
N TYR A 472 -19.87 20.41 -3.96
CA TYR A 472 -19.92 21.84 -3.63
C TYR A 472 -21.16 22.54 -4.21
N GLN A 473 -21.60 22.20 -5.42
CA GLN A 473 -22.87 22.73 -5.97
C GLN A 473 -24.07 22.33 -5.12
N LYS A 474 -24.12 21.07 -4.67
CA LYS A 474 -25.18 20.56 -3.78
C LYS A 474 -25.18 21.29 -2.44
N LEU A 475 -24.00 21.60 -1.90
CA LEU A 475 -23.85 22.39 -0.68
C LEU A 475 -24.46 23.79 -0.84
N LEU A 476 -24.18 24.47 -1.97
CA LEU A 476 -24.74 25.79 -2.26
C LEU A 476 -26.25 25.79 -2.51
N GLN A 477 -26.79 24.68 -3.00
CA GLN A 477 -28.23 24.49 -3.20
C GLN A 477 -28.97 24.15 -1.91
N GLY A 478 -28.26 23.92 -0.79
CA GLY A 478 -28.84 23.50 0.48
C GLY A 478 -29.28 22.03 0.50
N ASP A 479 -28.85 21.22 -0.47
CA ASP A 479 -29.17 19.78 -0.58
C ASP A 479 -28.22 18.95 0.29
N LEU A 480 -28.28 19.16 1.61
CA LEU A 480 -27.38 18.58 2.61
C LEU A 480 -27.51 17.05 2.74
N GLU A 481 -28.61 16.47 2.24
CA GLU A 481 -28.87 15.02 2.26
C GLU A 481 -28.35 14.29 1.01
N SER A 482 -27.70 15.00 0.09
CA SER A 482 -27.09 14.39 -1.09
C SER A 482 -26.02 13.37 -0.72
N SER A 483 -25.97 12.26 -1.47
CA SER A 483 -25.07 11.13 -1.22
C SER A 483 -23.59 11.54 -1.22
N GLU A 484 -23.25 12.56 -2.00
CA GLU A 484 -21.93 13.14 -2.17
C GLU A 484 -21.48 13.90 -0.91
N LEU A 485 -22.38 14.71 -0.31
CA LEU A 485 -22.09 15.44 0.92
C LEU A 485 -22.05 14.52 2.14
N ILE A 486 -22.98 13.55 2.21
CA ILE A 486 -22.98 12.53 3.28
C ILE A 486 -21.68 11.71 3.25
N GLY A 487 -21.20 11.33 2.05
CA GLY A 487 -19.94 10.62 1.89
C GLY A 487 -18.73 11.41 2.43
N ILE A 488 -18.67 12.71 2.16
CA ILE A 488 -17.61 13.60 2.66
C ILE A 488 -17.72 13.80 4.18
N LEU A 489 -18.93 14.00 4.69
CA LEU A 489 -19.20 14.20 6.13
C LEU A 489 -18.76 12.99 6.96
N LEU A 490 -19.08 11.77 6.48
CA LEU A 490 -18.79 10.52 7.17
C LEU A 490 -17.34 10.04 7.02
N ASP A 491 -16.55 10.63 6.12
CA ASP A 491 -15.14 10.24 5.94
C ASP A 491 -14.30 10.69 7.13
N SER A 492 -14.01 9.76 8.04
CA SER A 492 -13.23 9.99 9.26
C SER A 492 -11.75 10.32 9.00
N LYS A 493 -11.25 10.13 7.78
CA LYS A 493 -9.88 10.52 7.39
C LYS A 493 -9.77 12.03 7.15
N ILE A 494 -10.89 12.69 6.88
CA ILE A 494 -10.95 14.13 6.58
C ILE A 494 -11.31 14.87 7.86
N LYS A 495 -10.43 15.78 8.28
CA LYS A 495 -10.67 16.59 9.49
C LYS A 495 -11.19 17.97 9.10
N PRO A 496 -12.29 18.43 9.70
CA PRO A 496 -12.75 19.81 9.55
C PRO A 496 -11.66 20.79 10.02
N GLN A 497 -11.64 21.97 9.43
CA GLN A 497 -10.69 23.03 9.71
C GLN A 497 -11.42 24.32 10.05
N ASN A 498 -10.85 25.09 10.99
CA ASN A 498 -11.31 26.43 11.27
C ASN A 498 -10.95 27.41 10.15
N LYS A 499 -11.51 28.61 10.21
CA LYS A 499 -11.31 29.69 9.22
C LYS A 499 -9.85 29.98 8.86
N GLU A 500 -8.95 29.96 9.85
CA GLU A 500 -7.52 30.25 9.66
C GLU A 500 -6.82 29.15 8.86
N ASN A 501 -7.12 27.88 9.16
CA ASN A 501 -6.53 26.74 8.46
C ASN A 501 -7.13 26.53 7.06
N LEU A 502 -8.42 26.85 6.88
CA LEU A 502 -9.08 26.82 5.56
C LEU A 502 -8.44 27.76 4.55
N LYS A 503 -7.86 28.88 5.01
CA LYS A 503 -7.14 29.83 4.15
C LYS A 503 -6.09 29.14 3.27
N GLN A 504 -5.38 28.15 3.81
CA GLN A 504 -4.37 27.40 3.05
C GLN A 504 -5.00 26.54 1.95
N GLN A 505 -6.15 25.90 2.23
CA GLN A 505 -6.86 25.08 1.25
C GLN A 505 -7.43 25.95 0.11
N ILE A 506 -7.97 27.13 0.45
CA ILE A 506 -8.46 28.12 -0.52
C ILE A 506 -7.31 28.62 -1.40
N ILE A 507 -6.15 28.96 -0.82
CA ILE A 507 -4.96 29.38 -1.56
C ILE A 507 -4.55 28.29 -2.57
N MET A 508 -4.56 27.02 -2.16
CA MET A 508 -4.20 25.91 -3.03
C MET A 508 -5.14 25.80 -4.24
N ILE A 509 -6.45 25.88 -4.04
CA ILE A 509 -7.44 25.82 -5.11
C ILE A 509 -7.32 27.02 -6.05
N LEU A 510 -7.21 28.24 -5.50
CA LEU A 510 -7.03 29.46 -6.28
C LEU A 510 -5.74 29.45 -7.09
N TYR A 511 -4.63 28.97 -6.50
CA TYR A 511 -3.35 28.89 -7.19
C TYR A 511 -3.44 27.95 -8.39
N ARG A 512 -4.07 26.78 -8.22
CA ARG A 512 -4.33 25.84 -9.33
C ARG A 512 -5.19 26.49 -10.41
N HIS A 513 -6.27 27.17 -10.02
CA HIS A 513 -7.18 27.81 -10.96
C HIS A 513 -6.48 28.90 -11.78
N TYR A 514 -5.80 29.85 -11.14
CA TYR A 514 -5.14 30.94 -11.85
C TYR A 514 -3.93 30.49 -12.66
N ASP A 515 -3.20 29.46 -12.23
CA ASP A 515 -2.12 28.89 -13.04
C ASP A 515 -2.67 28.19 -14.29
N ALA A 516 -3.81 27.50 -14.18
CA ALA A 516 -4.50 26.92 -15.32
C ALA A 516 -5.02 27.99 -16.30
N GLN A 517 -5.68 29.04 -15.81
CA GLN A 517 -6.12 30.18 -16.63
C GLN A 517 -4.96 30.88 -17.31
N ARG A 518 -3.85 31.13 -16.60
CA ARG A 518 -2.65 31.73 -17.18
C ARG A 518 -2.06 30.87 -18.30
N LYS A 519 -2.01 29.56 -18.11
CA LYS A 519 -1.50 28.60 -19.11
C LYS A 519 -2.41 28.50 -20.34
N SER A 520 -3.73 28.53 -20.15
CA SER A 520 -4.69 28.43 -21.27
C SER A 520 -4.69 29.68 -22.17
N LEU A 521 -4.36 30.86 -21.63
CA LEU A 521 -4.24 32.10 -22.41
C LEU A 521 -3.18 32.06 -23.50
N LEU A 522 -2.12 31.26 -23.32
CA LEU A 522 -1.07 31.07 -24.33
C LEU A 522 -1.59 30.36 -25.59
N GLN A 523 -2.65 29.56 -25.45
CA GLN A 523 -3.23 28.74 -26.52
C GLN A 523 -4.54 29.33 -27.06
N ASN A 524 -5.05 30.43 -26.48
CA ASN A 524 -6.34 31.00 -26.85
C ASN A 524 -6.23 31.89 -28.10
N ASN A 525 -6.80 31.49 -29.23
CA ASN A 525 -6.70 32.24 -30.49
C ASN A 525 -7.72 33.38 -30.65
N SER A 526 -8.66 33.57 -29.71
CA SER A 526 -9.71 34.60 -29.82
C SER A 526 -9.32 35.96 -29.21
N LEU A 527 -8.20 36.05 -28.48
CA LEU A 527 -7.76 37.26 -27.79
C LEU A 527 -6.57 37.94 -28.51
N THR A 528 -6.58 39.27 -28.52
CA THR A 528 -5.44 40.05 -29.03
C THR A 528 -4.20 39.89 -28.16
N LEU A 529 -3.01 40.16 -28.73
CA LEU A 529 -1.74 40.10 -27.97
C LEU A 529 -1.72 41.05 -26.77
N ARG A 530 -2.40 42.21 -26.89
CA ARG A 530 -2.50 43.19 -25.81
C ARG A 530 -3.35 42.69 -24.64
N GLU A 531 -4.49 42.05 -24.94
CA GLU A 531 -5.38 41.44 -23.93
C GLU A 531 -4.70 40.25 -23.25
N LYS A 532 -4.03 39.39 -24.01
CA LYS A 532 -3.24 38.28 -23.46
C LYS A 532 -2.15 38.78 -22.51
N SER A 533 -1.39 39.79 -22.93
CA SER A 533 -0.33 40.38 -22.11
C SER A 533 -0.86 40.99 -20.81
N PHE A 534 -2.05 41.60 -20.85
CA PHE A 534 -2.70 42.13 -19.67
C PHE A 534 -3.15 41.02 -18.71
N LEU A 535 -3.89 40.02 -19.20
CA LEU A 535 -4.41 38.92 -18.38
C LEU A 535 -3.30 38.03 -17.81
N ILE A 536 -2.22 37.79 -18.57
CA ILE A 536 -1.05 37.05 -18.06
C ILE A 536 -0.41 37.80 -16.89
N ARG A 537 -0.23 39.12 -17.00
CA ARG A 537 0.28 39.95 -15.89
C ARG A 537 -0.67 39.96 -14.70
N LYS A 538 -1.98 40.02 -14.95
CA LYS A 538 -3.03 39.96 -13.91
C LYS A 538 -2.96 38.64 -13.12
N TYR A 539 -2.98 37.49 -13.80
CA TYR A 539 -2.90 36.19 -13.14
C TYR A 539 -1.53 35.94 -12.50
N GLN A 540 -0.45 36.43 -13.09
CA GLN A 540 0.88 36.33 -12.47
C GLN A 540 0.96 37.08 -11.15
N LYS A 541 0.36 38.28 -11.07
CA LYS A 541 0.22 39.01 -9.81
C LYS A 541 -0.58 38.22 -8.78
N TYR A 542 -1.73 37.65 -9.15
CA TYR A 542 -2.52 36.81 -8.23
C TYR A 542 -1.74 35.60 -7.70
N LEU A 543 -0.95 34.94 -8.55
CA LEU A 543 -0.11 33.82 -8.12
C LEU A 543 1.01 34.26 -7.16
N GLU A 544 1.56 35.46 -7.33
CA GLU A 544 2.57 36.03 -6.42
C GLU A 544 1.98 36.40 -5.06
N ASP A 545 0.78 36.99 -5.04
CA ASP A 545 0.06 37.35 -3.81
C ASP A 545 -0.35 36.07 -3.03
N LEU A 546 -0.86 35.06 -3.72
CA LEU A 546 -1.18 33.75 -3.13
C LEU A 546 0.05 33.04 -2.52
N LYS A 547 1.23 33.16 -3.14
CA LYS A 547 2.48 32.62 -2.58
C LYS A 547 2.91 33.30 -1.28
N LYS A 548 2.51 34.55 -1.06
CA LYS A 548 2.73 35.29 0.20
C LYS A 548 1.67 34.98 1.26
N GLY A 549 0.68 34.15 0.93
CA GLY A 549 -0.44 33.84 1.81
C GLY A 549 -1.55 34.90 1.81
N GLU A 550 -1.58 35.78 0.80
CA GLU A 550 -2.61 36.81 0.65
C GLU A 550 -3.78 36.26 -0.17
N LEU A 551 -5.00 36.36 0.36
CA LEU A 551 -6.22 36.06 -0.39
C LEU A 551 -6.73 37.37 -1.00
N ALA A 552 -6.80 37.43 -2.33
CA ALA A 552 -7.50 38.50 -3.03
C ALA A 552 -8.97 38.11 -3.19
N LEU A 553 -9.90 39.05 -2.99
CA LEU A 553 -11.32 38.83 -3.26
C LEU A 553 -11.50 38.43 -4.73
N TYR A 554 -12.37 37.46 -4.97
CA TYR A 554 -12.71 37.05 -6.32
C TYR A 554 -13.61 38.10 -6.98
N GLU A 555 -13.13 38.74 -8.05
CA GLU A 555 -13.96 39.58 -8.91
C GLU A 555 -14.62 38.69 -9.97
N SER A 556 -15.92 38.42 -9.84
CA SER A 556 -16.67 37.70 -10.88
C SER A 556 -16.56 38.44 -12.21
N VAL A 557 -16.41 37.70 -13.31
CA VAL A 557 -16.32 38.27 -14.67
C VAL A 557 -17.68 38.82 -15.16
N SER A 558 -18.70 38.87 -14.30
CA SER A 558 -20.07 39.29 -14.59
C SER A 558 -20.41 40.74 -14.20
N THR A 559 -19.43 41.62 -14.04
CA THR A 559 -19.63 43.08 -14.10
C THR A 559 -18.68 43.71 -15.11
N PHE A 560 -18.95 43.47 -16.39
CA PHE A 560 -18.78 44.42 -17.50
C PHE A 560 -19.76 44.07 -18.63
#